data_AF-A0A0L1ML25-F1
#
_entry.id   AF-A0A0L1ML25-F1
#
_cell.length_a   1.000
_cell.length_b   1.000
_cell.length_c   1.000
_cell.angle_alpha   90.00
_cell.angle_beta   90.00
_cell.angle_gamma   90.00
#
_symmetry.space_group_name_H-M   'P 1'
#
loop_
_entity.id
_entity.type
_entity.pdbx_description
1 polymer ?
#
loop_
_entity_poly.entity_id
_entity_poly.type
_entity_poly.pdbx_seq_one_letter_code
_entity_poly.pdbx_strand_id
1 'polypeptide(L)'
;MFDEDLAGFLEDFDAGGLVDDRPFLAVRDMPDEIRAMAGINSQSTYYEILVITAEAQRLAIDNGKKIKVGGVSFRVRDRLMIDDGAFSLVSLTEI
;
A
#
# COMPACT_ATOMS: atom_id res chain seq x y z
N MET A 1 -11.50 25.45 -0.91
CA MET A 1 -10.91 24.11 -1.03
C MET A 1 -10.20 23.86 0.27
N PHE A 2 -10.69 22.92 1.09
CA PHE A 2 -9.96 22.51 2.27
C PHE A 2 -8.74 21.77 1.75
N ASP A 3 -7.58 22.36 1.95
CA ASP A 3 -6.29 21.73 1.67
C ASP A 3 -6.08 20.74 2.83
N GLU A 4 -6.79 19.62 2.78
CA GLU A 4 -6.59 18.55 3.75
C GLU A 4 -5.16 18.07 3.59
N ASP A 5 -4.38 18.19 4.65
CA ASP A 5 -2.99 17.76 4.68
C ASP A 5 -2.94 16.23 4.65
N LEU A 6 -3.07 15.67 3.44
CA LEU A 6 -3.03 14.23 3.20
C LEU A 6 -1.70 13.62 3.66
N ALA A 7 -0.62 14.42 3.64
CA ALA A 7 0.68 13.99 4.15
C ALA A 7 0.64 13.92 5.68
N GLY A 8 0.14 14.96 6.35
CA GLY A 8 -0.08 14.96 7.79
C GLY A 8 -0.95 13.81 8.28
N PHE A 9 -2.01 13.45 7.53
CA PHE A 9 -2.82 12.27 7.84
C PHE A 9 -2.02 10.97 7.81
N LEU A 10 -1.09 10.78 6.86
CA LEU A 10 -0.29 9.55 6.77
C LEU A 10 0.90 9.55 7.74
N GLU A 11 1.48 10.71 8.05
CA GLU A 11 2.57 10.85 9.02
C GLU A 11 2.14 10.39 10.42
N ASP A 12 0.89 10.65 10.81
CA ASP A 12 0.34 10.24 12.11
C ASP A 12 0.31 8.71 12.32
N PHE A 13 0.40 7.91 11.25
CA PHE A 13 0.37 6.45 11.31
C PHE A 13 1.75 5.78 11.24
N ASP A 14 2.85 6.55 11.17
CA ASP A 14 4.26 6.08 11.15
C ASP A 14 4.51 4.91 10.18
N ALA A 15 3.76 4.89 9.08
CA ALA A 15 3.81 3.84 8.09
C ALA A 15 4.39 4.46 6.81
N GLY A 16 5.66 4.14 6.58
CA GLY A 16 6.41 4.58 5.41
C GLY A 16 6.91 3.39 4.61
N GLY A 17 7.22 3.64 3.35
CA GLY A 17 7.85 2.67 2.48
C GLY A 17 9.00 3.25 1.67
N LEU A 18 9.71 2.36 0.97
CA LEU A 18 10.74 2.70 0.01
C LEU A 18 10.38 2.12 -1.37
N VAL A 19 10.54 2.92 -2.41
CA VAL A 19 10.49 2.49 -3.81
C VAL A 19 11.76 2.96 -4.49
N ASP A 20 12.59 2.04 -5.00
CA ASP A 20 13.91 2.36 -5.56
C ASP A 20 14.74 3.28 -4.63
N ASP A 21 14.76 2.96 -3.33
CA ASP A 21 15.40 3.74 -2.25
C ASP A 21 14.84 5.16 -2.04
N ARG A 22 13.71 5.51 -2.66
CA ARG A 22 12.98 6.76 -2.43
C ARG A 22 11.89 6.54 -1.38
N PRO A 23 11.84 7.36 -0.32
CA PRO A 23 10.78 7.25 0.68
C PRO A 23 9.43 7.69 0.13
N PHE A 24 8.37 7.06 0.62
CA PHE A 24 6.98 7.47 0.43
C PHE A 24 6.16 7.21 1.68
N LEU A 25 5.12 8.01 1.90
CA LEU A 25 4.17 7.83 2.99
C LEU A 25 3.09 6.83 2.58
N ALA A 26 2.81 5.84 3.41
CA ALA A 26 1.72 4.91 3.17
C ALA A 26 1.27 4.18 4.43
N VAL A 27 -0.03 4.19 4.71
CA VAL A 27 -0.61 3.44 5.83
C VAL A 27 -0.70 1.97 5.46
N ARG A 28 -0.11 1.10 6.28
CA ARG A 28 -0.28 -0.36 6.15
C ARG A 28 -1.61 -0.75 6.77
N ASP A 29 -2.53 -1.22 5.95
CA ASP A 29 -3.70 -1.90 6.47
C ASP A 29 -3.31 -3.33 6.88
N MET A 30 -3.86 -3.78 8.00
CA MET A 30 -3.59 -5.10 8.58
C MET A 30 -4.00 -6.22 7.60
N PRO A 31 -3.43 -7.44 7.72
CA PRO A 31 -3.74 -8.54 6.81
C PRO A 31 -5.25 -8.80 6.74
N ASP A 32 -5.80 -8.71 5.52
CA ASP A 32 -7.23 -8.87 5.26
C ASP A 32 -7.60 -10.36 5.28
N GLU A 33 -8.63 -10.70 6.06
CA GLU A 33 -9.27 -12.01 6.25
C GLU A 33 -8.43 -13.31 6.14
N ILE A 34 -8.44 -14.12 7.21
CA ILE A 34 -8.16 -15.56 7.13
C ILE A 34 -9.29 -16.23 6.33
N ARG A 35 -9.16 -16.34 5.01
CA ARG A 35 -10.09 -17.12 4.19
C ARG A 35 -9.74 -18.61 4.23
N ALA A 36 -10.43 -19.35 5.11
CA ALA A 36 -10.41 -20.80 5.12
C ALA A 36 -11.24 -21.36 3.96
N MET A 37 -10.59 -21.74 2.85
CA MET A 37 -11.24 -22.48 1.76
C MET A 37 -10.90 -23.97 1.87
N ALA A 38 -11.93 -24.78 2.10
CA ALA A 38 -11.95 -26.24 1.88
C ALA A 38 -10.76 -27.05 2.44
N GLY A 39 -10.38 -26.81 3.70
CA GLY A 39 -9.41 -27.66 4.42
C GLY A 39 -7.94 -27.49 4.04
N ILE A 40 -7.62 -26.50 3.21
CA ILE A 40 -6.25 -26.04 2.97
C ILE A 40 -6.15 -24.67 3.62
N ASN A 41 -5.43 -24.57 4.74
CA ASN A 41 -5.08 -23.30 5.35
C ASN A 41 -4.05 -22.57 4.46
N SER A 42 -4.48 -22.04 3.32
CA SER A 42 -3.67 -21.11 2.54
C SER A 42 -3.87 -19.73 3.14
N GLN A 43 -3.03 -19.40 4.13
CA GLN A 43 -2.86 -18.02 4.57
C GLN A 43 -2.20 -17.26 3.42
N SER A 44 -3.01 -16.68 2.55
CA SER A 44 -2.52 -15.66 1.63
C SER A 44 -2.56 -14.36 2.43
N THR A 45 -1.43 -13.96 2.99
CA THR A 45 -1.33 -12.69 3.70
C THR A 45 -1.36 -11.58 2.66
N TYR A 46 -2.56 -11.25 2.18
CA TYR A 46 -2.77 -10.12 1.30
C TYR A 46 -2.58 -8.86 2.14
N TYR A 47 -1.52 -8.13 1.81
CA TYR A 47 -1.22 -6.85 2.44
C TYR A 47 -1.74 -5.75 1.54
N GLU A 48 -2.37 -4.76 2.15
CA GLU A 48 -2.80 -3.57 1.43
C GLU A 48 -2.18 -2.35 2.07
N ILE A 49 -1.82 -1.37 1.24
CA ILE A 49 -1.36 -0.08 1.71
C ILE A 49 -2.21 1.03 1.09
N LEU A 50 -2.46 2.06 1.87
CA LEU A 50 -3.06 3.30 1.40
C LEU A 50 -1.94 4.30 1.11
N VAL A 51 -1.90 4.85 -0.09
CA VAL A 51 -0.89 5.82 -0.52
C VAL A 51 -1.56 6.99 -1.26
N ILE A 52 -0.96 8.18 -1.21
CA ILE A 52 -1.42 9.32 -2.02
C ILE A 52 -1.28 8.95 -3.50
N THR A 53 -2.35 9.11 -4.29
CA THR A 53 -2.35 8.70 -5.71
C THR A 53 -1.27 9.41 -6.51
N ALA A 54 -1.07 10.71 -6.29
CA ALA A 54 -0.05 11.48 -6.98
C ALA A 54 1.37 10.93 -6.71
N GLU A 55 1.64 10.51 -5.47
CA GLU A 55 2.92 9.89 -5.10
C GLU A 55 3.07 8.49 -5.72
N ALA A 56 2.00 7.69 -5.72
CA ALA A 56 2.00 6.38 -6.38
C ALA A 56 2.28 6.49 -7.87
N GLN A 57 1.71 7.48 -8.56
CA GLN A 57 1.99 7.76 -9.97
C GLN A 57 3.43 8.24 -10.18
N ARG A 58 3.92 9.17 -9.34
CA ARG A 58 5.28 9.71 -9.41
C ARG A 58 6.35 8.65 -9.23
N LEU A 59 6.08 7.65 -8.39
CA LEU A 59 7.00 6.55 -8.07
C LEU A 59 6.75 5.27 -8.88
N ALA A 60 5.78 5.30 -9.81
CA ALA A 60 5.36 4.15 -10.61
C ALA A 60 5.05 2.92 -9.75
N ILE A 61 4.29 3.12 -8.67
CA ILE A 61 3.74 2.05 -7.83
C ILE A 61 2.57 1.42 -8.59
N ASP A 62 2.92 0.55 -9.53
CA ASP A 62 2.00 -0.17 -10.42
C ASP A 62 2.26 -1.68 -10.37
N ASN A 63 1.39 -2.49 -10.99
CA ASN A 63 1.52 -3.95 -11.03
C ASN A 63 2.96 -4.39 -11.36
N GLY A 64 3.50 -5.25 -10.50
CA GLY A 64 4.82 -5.84 -10.63
C GLY A 64 5.96 -5.01 -10.04
N LYS A 65 5.72 -3.76 -9.64
CA LYS A 65 6.72 -2.92 -8.96
C LYS A 65 7.14 -3.57 -7.64
N LYS A 66 8.44 -3.53 -7.34
CA LYS A 66 8.97 -3.93 -6.03
C LYS A 66 9.02 -2.71 -5.12
N ILE A 67 8.51 -2.87 -3.91
CA ILE A 67 8.50 -1.83 -2.88
C ILE A 67 8.94 -2.44 -1.54
N LYS A 68 9.35 -1.61 -0.60
CA LYS A 68 9.50 -2.01 0.81
C LYS A 68 8.53 -1.22 1.65
N VAL A 69 7.89 -1.88 2.61
CA VAL A 69 6.98 -1.23 3.57
C VAL A 69 7.32 -1.78 4.95
N GLY A 70 7.61 -0.91 5.93
CA GLY A 70 8.02 -1.36 7.26
C GLY A 70 9.23 -2.31 7.26
N GLY A 71 10.17 -2.13 6.33
CA GLY A 71 11.37 -2.97 6.18
C GLY A 71 11.18 -4.31 5.45
N VAL A 72 9.94 -4.71 5.16
CA VAL A 72 9.63 -5.95 4.42
C VAL A 72 9.48 -5.64 2.93
N SER A 73 9.97 -6.53 2.07
CA SER A 73 9.88 -6.37 0.61
C SER A 73 8.59 -6.98 0.07
N PHE A 74 7.95 -6.25 -0.84
CA PHE A 74 6.71 -6.65 -1.47
C PHE A 74 6.77 -6.43 -2.98
N ARG A 75 5.90 -7.14 -3.70
CA ARG A 75 5.56 -6.87 -5.08
C ARG A 75 4.11 -6.39 -5.16
N VAL A 76 3.92 -5.27 -5.87
CA VAL A 76 2.60 -4.71 -6.15
C VAL A 76 1.83 -5.65 -7.07
N ARG A 77 0.59 -5.95 -6.72
CA ARG A 77 -0.35 -6.72 -7.54
C ARG A 77 -1.33 -5.82 -8.26
N ASP A 78 -1.89 -4.85 -7.57
CA ASP A 78 -2.87 -3.95 -8.15
C ASP A 78 -2.85 -2.60 -7.44
N ARG A 79 -3.39 -1.58 -8.12
CA ARG A 79 -3.61 -0.25 -7.57
C ARG A 79 -5.01 0.24 -7.95
N LEU A 80 -5.83 0.50 -6.95
CA LEU A 80 -7.16 1.07 -7.11
C LEU A 80 -7.19 2.49 -6.55
N MET A 81 -7.55 3.48 -7.37
CA MET A 81 -7.80 4.84 -6.90
C MET A 81 -9.12 4.88 -6.12
N ILE A 82 -9.10 5.56 -4.98
CA ILE A 82 -10.27 5.79 -4.12
C ILE A 82 -10.37 7.27 -3.78
N ASP A 83 -11.47 7.66 -3.12
CA ASP A 83 -11.67 9.00 -2.56
C ASP A 83 -11.40 10.13 -3.57
N ASP A 84 -12.16 10.14 -4.67
CA ASP A 84 -12.03 11.07 -5.80
C ASP A 84 -10.62 11.17 -6.41
N GLY A 85 -9.78 10.16 -6.16
CA GLY A 85 -8.41 10.08 -6.63
C GLY A 85 -7.38 10.67 -5.68
N ALA A 86 -7.74 11.09 -4.47
CA ALA A 86 -6.80 11.54 -3.44
C ALA A 86 -5.86 10.41 -3.01
N PHE A 87 -6.42 9.23 -2.74
CA PHE A 87 -5.70 8.05 -2.31
C PHE A 87 -5.80 6.88 -3.30
N SER A 88 -4.86 5.96 -3.19
CA SER A 88 -4.88 4.68 -3.87
C SER A 88 -4.66 3.56 -2.87
N LEU A 89 -5.48 2.52 -2.95
CA LEU A 89 -5.24 1.23 -2.31
C LEU A 89 -4.33 0.40 -3.20
N VAL A 90 -3.24 -0.11 -2.64
CA VAL A 90 -2.26 -0.93 -3.34
C VAL A 90 -2.21 -2.30 -2.70
N SER A 91 -2.63 -3.31 -3.45
CA SER A 91 -2.57 -4.70 -2.98
C SER A 91 -1.18 -5.29 -3.24
N LEU A 92 -0.64 -5.97 -2.24
CA LEU A 92 0.75 -6.44 -2.20
C LEU A 92 0.84 -7.96 -2.04
N THR A 93 2.01 -8.50 -2.37
CA THR A 93 2.44 -9.86 -2.04
C THR A 93 3.87 -9.82 -1.55
N GLU A 94 4.13 -10.45 -0.41
CA GLU A 94 5.47 -10.54 0.17
C GLU A 94 6.40 -11.35 -0.74
N ILE A 95 7.68 -10.97 -0.82
CA ILE A 95 8.70 -11.60 -1.67
C ILE A 95 9.96 -11.98 -0.91
#